data_AF-K2H6N1-F1
#
_entry.id   AF-K2H6N1-F1
#
_cell.length_a   1.000
_cell.length_b   1.000
_cell.length_c   1.000
_cell.angle_alpha   90.00
_cell.angle_beta   90.00
_cell.angle_gamma   90.00
#
_symmetry.space_group_name_H-M   'P 1'
#
loop_
_entity.id
_entity.type
_entity.pdbx_description
1 polymer ?
#
loop_
_entity_poly.entity_id
_entity_poly.type
_entity_poly.pdbx_seq_one_letter_code
_entity_poly.pdbx_strand_id
1 'polypeptide(L)'
;MKQLDGYSILIVGKYFQNIHDYFNIILVNSKYKLTLEKYHYNPIPITLKMIKYFPHLQTQIIYSIDDLIIKGIQNIIYDCKIEYSTYLKIIQENKTNRIKIKFLRIEYSLYDRDDFGDTIPIQANYLGYYAYGNYSLKSLNIPESIKILSPRCLCENSLHSLIIPSSIHSLPISCCYLCNFLTSIQLPTTLGSIGAFCFYGCSSLKTIIIPSSVSFIGNSCFEKCLSLKSLIIPDCINTLNERLFQDCTSLTLVHLPSSLTRIRNNCFFNCISLHELDFHPSNKIIKFSIPLFTKPLFESTGIKTPFIKFTKYDRLKNGNIIPPFVTSLEKYCFAGLPSLSSICIPSSVTKIGKGCFSNSDYIETMSIPSSIKVFGTNCFSWRLSTYYSFC
;
A
#
# COMPACT_ATOMS: atom_id res chain seq x y z
N MET A 1 -37.52 12.75 -19.80
CA MET A 1 -36.34 11.96 -19.38
C MET A 1 -35.55 11.56 -20.62
N LYS A 2 -34.23 11.76 -20.66
CA LYS A 2 -33.39 11.18 -21.72
C LYS A 2 -33.45 9.66 -21.58
N GLN A 3 -34.01 8.95 -22.56
CA GLN A 3 -34.03 7.49 -22.55
C GLN A 3 -32.64 6.98 -22.94
N LEU A 4 -32.15 5.91 -22.29
CA LEU A 4 -30.94 5.22 -22.76
C LEU A 4 -31.18 4.70 -24.17
N ASP A 5 -30.27 5.00 -25.09
CA ASP A 5 -30.27 4.49 -26.45
C ASP A 5 -29.53 3.13 -26.54
N GLY A 6 -29.55 2.54 -27.73
CA GLY A 6 -28.91 1.25 -27.98
C GLY A 6 -27.38 1.28 -27.93
N TYR A 7 -26.72 2.44 -27.92
CA TYR A 7 -25.27 2.55 -27.76
C TYR A 7 -24.88 2.67 -26.29
N SER A 8 -25.64 3.46 -25.53
CA SER A 8 -25.50 3.58 -24.08
C SER A 8 -25.64 2.22 -23.40
N ILE A 9 -26.56 1.37 -23.85
CA ILE A 9 -26.72 0.02 -23.29
C ILE A 9 -25.54 -0.91 -23.57
N LEU A 10 -24.82 -0.74 -24.69
CA LEU A 10 -23.61 -1.52 -24.99
C LEU A 10 -22.46 -1.14 -24.05
N ILE A 11 -22.39 0.12 -23.65
CA ILE A 11 -21.43 0.60 -22.66
C ILE A 11 -21.77 0.01 -21.29
N VAL A 12 -23.06 0.06 -20.90
CA VAL A 12 -23.54 -0.53 -19.64
C VAL A 12 -23.32 -2.04 -19.61
N GLY A 13 -23.53 -2.73 -20.73
CA GLY A 13 -23.36 -4.18 -20.84
C GLY A 13 -21.97 -4.68 -20.47
N LYS A 14 -20.92 -3.85 -20.65
CA LYS A 14 -19.55 -4.19 -20.23
C LYS A 14 -19.42 -4.45 -18.71
N TYR A 15 -20.37 -4.00 -17.91
CA TYR A 15 -20.39 -4.21 -16.46
C TYR A 15 -21.23 -5.42 -16.04
N PHE A 16 -21.85 -6.12 -16.99
CA PHE A 16 -22.63 -7.32 -16.71
C PHE A 16 -21.72 -8.50 -16.41
N GLN A 17 -22.12 -9.29 -15.43
CA GLN A 17 -21.33 -10.41 -14.95
C GLN A 17 -21.65 -11.68 -15.72
N ASN A 18 -22.88 -11.81 -16.22
CA ASN A 18 -23.32 -12.99 -16.92
C ASN A 18 -24.42 -12.68 -17.96
N ILE A 19 -24.81 -13.70 -18.72
CA ILE A 19 -25.79 -13.56 -19.81
C ILE A 19 -27.20 -13.21 -19.32
N HIS A 20 -27.55 -13.56 -18.07
CA HIS A 20 -28.88 -13.24 -17.52
C HIS A 20 -29.05 -11.74 -17.32
N ASP A 21 -27.99 -10.99 -17.03
CA ASP A 21 -28.05 -9.53 -16.95
C ASP A 21 -28.51 -8.91 -18.28
N TYR A 22 -27.99 -9.43 -19.40
CA TYR A 22 -28.41 -9.03 -20.74
C TYR A 22 -29.87 -9.40 -21.00
N PHE A 23 -30.30 -10.60 -20.64
CA PHE A 23 -31.68 -11.02 -20.79
C PHE A 23 -32.64 -10.19 -19.93
N ASN A 24 -32.25 -9.85 -18.70
CA ASN A 24 -33.06 -9.00 -17.81
C ASN A 24 -33.31 -7.62 -18.44
N ILE A 25 -32.30 -7.02 -19.07
CA ILE A 25 -32.48 -5.75 -19.80
C ILE A 25 -33.44 -5.90 -20.98
N ILE A 26 -33.32 -6.99 -21.74
CA ILE A 26 -34.21 -7.28 -22.87
C ILE A 26 -35.65 -7.48 -22.40
N LEU A 27 -35.83 -8.16 -21.26
CA LEU A 27 -37.15 -8.37 -20.63
C LEU A 27 -37.77 -7.07 -20.13
N VAL A 28 -36.97 -6.16 -19.58
CA VAL A 28 -37.43 -4.84 -19.14
C VAL A 28 -37.85 -3.96 -20.32
N ASN A 29 -37.15 -4.03 -21.46
CA ASN A 29 -37.52 -3.27 -22.64
C ASN A 29 -37.12 -3.97 -23.95
N SER A 30 -38.12 -4.33 -24.76
CA SER A 30 -37.97 -5.03 -26.02
C SER A 30 -37.14 -4.28 -27.07
N LYS A 31 -36.97 -2.95 -26.95
CA LYS A 31 -36.09 -2.16 -27.82
C LYS A 31 -34.63 -2.63 -27.79
N TYR A 32 -34.23 -3.34 -26.73
CA TYR A 32 -32.87 -3.86 -26.56
C TYR A 32 -32.71 -5.30 -27.07
N LYS A 33 -33.73 -5.91 -27.70
CA LYS A 33 -33.70 -7.31 -28.15
C LYS A 33 -32.49 -7.65 -29.04
N LEU A 34 -32.06 -6.72 -29.90
CA LEU A 34 -30.93 -6.90 -30.81
C LEU A 34 -29.59 -6.45 -30.22
N THR A 35 -29.50 -6.20 -28.91
CA THR A 35 -28.27 -5.67 -28.29
C THR A 35 -27.10 -6.63 -28.43
N LEU A 36 -27.32 -7.93 -28.26
CA LEU A 36 -26.26 -8.94 -28.36
C LEU A 36 -25.73 -9.08 -29.81
N GLU A 37 -26.57 -8.86 -30.80
CA GLU A 37 -26.19 -8.90 -32.22
C GLU A 37 -25.24 -7.75 -32.60
N LYS A 38 -25.30 -6.62 -31.89
CA LYS A 38 -24.43 -5.46 -32.14
C LYS A 38 -22.98 -5.67 -31.69
N TYR A 39 -22.68 -6.71 -30.94
CA TYR A 39 -21.33 -7.00 -30.48
C TYR A 39 -20.53 -7.75 -31.54
N HIS A 40 -19.37 -7.19 -31.90
CA HIS A 40 -18.34 -7.87 -32.71
C HIS A 40 -17.29 -8.59 -31.87
N TYR A 41 -17.42 -8.53 -30.55
CA TYR A 41 -16.60 -9.22 -29.57
C TYR A 41 -17.46 -9.72 -28.41
N ASN A 42 -17.01 -10.73 -27.67
CA ASN A 42 -17.78 -11.21 -26.54
C ASN A 42 -17.53 -10.35 -25.29
N PRO A 43 -18.56 -9.70 -24.73
CA PRO A 43 -18.41 -8.84 -23.56
C PRO A 43 -18.34 -9.63 -22.24
N ILE A 44 -18.60 -10.93 -22.29
CA ILE A 44 -18.52 -11.90 -21.19
C ILE A 44 -17.95 -13.23 -21.72
N PRO A 45 -17.49 -14.15 -20.86
CA PRO A 45 -17.11 -15.50 -21.28
C PRO A 45 -18.25 -16.21 -22.03
N ILE A 46 -17.93 -16.87 -23.15
CA ILE A 46 -18.91 -17.57 -24.00
C ILE A 46 -18.78 -19.08 -23.87
N THR A 47 -19.93 -19.75 -23.72
CA THR A 47 -20.07 -21.20 -23.88
C THR A 47 -20.61 -21.56 -25.26
N LEU A 48 -20.50 -22.83 -25.69
CA LEU A 48 -21.07 -23.31 -26.96
C LEU A 48 -22.55 -22.94 -27.15
N LYS A 49 -23.36 -23.01 -26.07
CA LYS A 49 -24.79 -22.67 -26.10
C LYS A 49 -25.05 -21.19 -26.34
N MET A 50 -24.09 -20.33 -26.00
CA MET A 50 -24.22 -18.88 -26.07
C MET A 50 -23.79 -18.29 -27.41
N ILE A 51 -23.02 -19.02 -28.23
CA ILE A 51 -22.48 -18.53 -29.51
C ILE A 51 -23.60 -18.00 -30.42
N LYS A 52 -24.76 -18.67 -30.44
CA LYS A 52 -25.91 -18.27 -31.27
C LYS A 52 -26.43 -16.86 -30.97
N TYR A 53 -26.14 -16.29 -29.80
CA TYR A 53 -26.55 -14.94 -29.44
C TYR A 53 -25.57 -13.86 -29.92
N PHE A 54 -24.38 -14.24 -30.41
CA PHE A 54 -23.36 -13.34 -30.93
C PHE A 54 -23.07 -13.64 -32.42
N PRO A 55 -24.04 -13.45 -33.32
CA PRO A 55 -23.94 -13.87 -34.72
C PRO A 55 -22.87 -13.11 -35.54
N HIS A 56 -22.41 -11.95 -35.06
CA HIS A 56 -21.44 -11.09 -35.74
C HIS A 56 -20.08 -11.05 -35.05
N LEU A 57 -19.76 -12.07 -34.23
CA LEU A 57 -18.51 -12.19 -33.52
C LEU A 57 -17.32 -12.27 -34.49
N GLN A 58 -16.40 -11.30 -34.41
CA GLN A 58 -15.19 -11.23 -35.23
C GLN A 58 -13.91 -11.32 -34.37
N THR A 59 -14.01 -10.91 -33.11
CA THR A 59 -12.92 -10.98 -32.12
C THR A 59 -13.40 -11.75 -30.91
N GLN A 60 -12.64 -12.74 -30.47
CA GLN A 60 -12.91 -13.41 -29.21
C GLN A 60 -12.01 -12.84 -28.11
N ILE A 61 -12.60 -12.41 -27.01
CA ILE A 61 -11.93 -12.07 -25.77
C ILE A 61 -11.94 -13.30 -24.86
N ILE A 62 -10.76 -13.69 -24.41
CA ILE A 62 -10.51 -14.78 -23.48
C ILE A 62 -10.25 -14.18 -22.11
N TYR A 63 -11.13 -14.48 -21.14
CA TYR A 63 -11.09 -13.94 -19.78
C TYR A 63 -10.49 -14.93 -18.77
N SER A 64 -10.43 -16.23 -19.12
CA SER A 64 -9.70 -17.27 -18.41
C SER A 64 -8.96 -18.18 -19.41
N ILE A 65 -7.85 -18.78 -19.00
CA ILE A 65 -7.13 -19.75 -19.86
C ILE A 65 -7.98 -20.97 -20.21
N ASP A 66 -8.99 -21.27 -19.39
CA ASP A 66 -9.93 -22.38 -19.56
C ASP A 66 -11.12 -22.02 -20.47
N ASP A 67 -11.23 -20.76 -20.92
CA ASP A 67 -12.32 -20.38 -21.81
C ASP A 67 -12.22 -21.11 -23.14
N LEU A 68 -13.37 -21.56 -23.64
CA LEU A 68 -13.49 -22.21 -24.93
C LEU A 68 -13.02 -21.29 -26.06
N ILE A 69 -12.08 -21.74 -26.89
CA ILE A 69 -11.71 -21.06 -28.14
C ILE A 69 -12.68 -21.44 -29.26
N ILE A 70 -13.33 -20.44 -29.87
CA ILE A 70 -14.32 -20.63 -30.92
C ILE A 70 -13.62 -20.81 -32.27
N LYS A 71 -13.85 -21.95 -32.93
CA LYS A 71 -13.32 -22.23 -34.26
C LYS A 71 -13.84 -21.21 -35.29
N GLY A 72 -12.96 -20.76 -36.18
CA GLY A 72 -13.29 -19.82 -37.26
C GLY A 72 -13.10 -18.35 -36.92
N ILE A 73 -12.88 -17.99 -35.65
CA ILE A 73 -12.53 -16.62 -35.26
C ILE A 73 -11.05 -16.35 -35.56
N GLN A 74 -10.78 -15.28 -36.29
CA GLN A 74 -9.41 -14.92 -36.73
C GLN A 74 -8.69 -13.96 -35.78
N ASN A 75 -9.40 -13.33 -34.84
CA ASN A 75 -8.82 -12.39 -33.89
C ASN A 75 -9.12 -12.85 -32.46
N ILE A 76 -8.08 -13.11 -31.67
CA ILE A 76 -8.20 -13.51 -30.27
C ILE A 76 -7.46 -12.51 -29.40
N ILE A 77 -8.09 -12.06 -28.32
CA ILE A 77 -7.50 -11.20 -27.31
C ILE A 77 -7.55 -11.94 -25.98
N TYR A 78 -6.40 -12.26 -25.41
CA TYR A 78 -6.31 -12.73 -24.04
C TYR A 78 -6.32 -11.54 -23.09
N ASP A 79 -7.49 -11.31 -22.49
CA ASP A 79 -7.68 -10.41 -21.36
C ASP A 79 -7.76 -11.22 -20.05
N CYS A 80 -6.73 -12.02 -19.84
CA CYS A 80 -6.44 -12.73 -18.61
C CYS A 80 -4.94 -12.68 -18.36
N LYS A 81 -4.52 -12.89 -17.11
CA LYS A 81 -3.09 -12.98 -16.78
C LYS A 81 -2.57 -14.34 -17.22
N ILE A 82 -1.49 -14.36 -18.00
CA ILE A 82 -0.88 -15.57 -18.56
C ILE A 82 0.60 -15.60 -18.22
N GLU A 83 1.08 -16.72 -17.71
CA GLU A 83 2.51 -16.97 -17.48
C GLU A 83 3.27 -17.05 -18.81
N TYR A 84 4.55 -16.65 -18.79
CA TYR A 84 5.34 -16.53 -20.01
C TYR A 84 5.52 -17.87 -20.73
N SER A 85 5.71 -18.97 -19.99
CA SER A 85 5.72 -20.34 -20.52
C SER A 85 4.44 -20.70 -21.28
N THR A 86 3.27 -20.31 -20.77
CA THR A 86 1.98 -20.54 -21.41
C THR A 86 1.82 -19.67 -22.66
N TYR A 87 2.27 -18.41 -22.61
CA TYR A 87 2.34 -17.55 -23.80
C TYR A 87 3.17 -18.21 -24.91
N LEU A 88 4.33 -18.77 -24.60
CA LEU A 88 5.18 -19.45 -25.58
C LEU A 88 4.48 -20.67 -26.20
N LYS A 89 3.80 -21.49 -25.40
CA LYS A 89 3.01 -22.64 -25.89
C LYS A 89 1.94 -22.19 -26.88
N ILE A 90 1.14 -21.18 -26.54
CA ILE A 90 0.06 -20.67 -27.41
C ILE A 90 0.63 -20.13 -28.72
N ILE A 91 1.71 -19.35 -28.66
CA ILE A 91 2.35 -18.82 -29.88
C ILE A 91 2.91 -19.94 -30.75
N GLN A 92 3.51 -20.97 -30.13
CA GLN A 92 4.03 -22.13 -30.85
C GLN A 92 2.92 -22.91 -31.57
N GLU A 93 1.81 -23.19 -30.87
CA GLU A 93 0.64 -23.85 -31.43
C GLU A 93 -0.04 -23.02 -32.54
N ASN A 94 -0.04 -21.69 -32.41
CA ASN A 94 -0.65 -20.81 -33.39
C ASN A 94 0.17 -20.62 -34.68
N LYS A 95 1.43 -21.09 -34.75
CA LYS A 95 2.24 -21.02 -35.97
C LYS A 95 1.56 -21.70 -37.17
N THR A 96 0.75 -22.73 -36.91
CA THR A 96 0.01 -23.48 -37.94
C THR A 96 -1.30 -22.81 -38.32
N ASN A 97 -1.98 -22.14 -37.38
CA ASN A 97 -3.35 -21.65 -37.55
C ASN A 97 -3.45 -20.19 -38.06
N ARG A 98 -2.35 -19.42 -38.03
CA ARG A 98 -2.29 -18.01 -38.49
C ARG A 98 -3.38 -17.10 -37.89
N ILE A 99 -3.85 -17.39 -36.67
CA ILE A 99 -4.81 -16.55 -35.95
C ILE A 99 -4.07 -15.31 -35.42
N LYS A 100 -4.68 -14.13 -35.50
CA LYS A 100 -4.13 -12.92 -34.90
C LYS A 100 -4.41 -12.94 -33.40
N ILE A 101 -3.38 -13.17 -32.59
CA ILE A 101 -3.51 -13.24 -31.14
C ILE A 101 -2.85 -12.02 -30.49
N LYS A 102 -3.57 -11.37 -29.56
CA LYS A 102 -3.05 -10.30 -28.72
C LYS A 102 -3.13 -10.73 -27.26
N PHE A 103 -2.04 -10.53 -26.52
CA PHE A 103 -1.97 -10.77 -25.08
C PHE A 103 -1.92 -9.44 -24.36
N LEU A 104 -2.81 -9.23 -23.40
CA LEU A 104 -2.82 -7.99 -22.62
C LEU A 104 -1.93 -8.09 -21.38
N ARG A 105 -1.79 -9.29 -20.80
CA ARG A 105 -1.13 -9.49 -19.50
C ARG A 105 -0.25 -10.76 -19.52
N ILE A 106 1.00 -10.60 -19.96
CA ILE A 106 2.03 -11.63 -19.93
C ILE A 106 2.88 -11.41 -18.67
N GLU A 107 2.83 -12.35 -17.75
CA GLU A 107 3.59 -12.36 -16.50
C GLU A 107 4.86 -13.18 -16.66
N TYR A 108 6.00 -12.62 -16.24
CA TYR A 108 7.19 -13.39 -15.97
C TYR A 108 7.19 -13.82 -14.51
N SER A 109 6.80 -15.06 -14.26
CA SER A 109 6.61 -15.62 -12.92
C SER A 109 7.92 -16.15 -12.31
N LEU A 110 7.87 -16.56 -11.04
CA LEU A 110 8.96 -17.30 -10.41
C LEU A 110 9.29 -18.58 -11.17
N TYR A 111 8.26 -19.34 -11.59
CA TYR A 111 8.42 -20.57 -12.35
C TYR A 111 9.02 -20.32 -13.73
N ASP A 112 8.58 -19.27 -14.43
CA ASP A 112 9.16 -18.89 -15.72
C ASP A 112 10.63 -18.50 -15.57
N ARG A 113 11.01 -17.84 -14.48
CA ARG A 113 12.41 -17.51 -14.22
C ARG A 113 13.23 -18.76 -13.90
N ASP A 114 12.68 -19.71 -13.16
CA ASP A 114 13.35 -20.98 -12.89
C ASP A 114 13.57 -21.79 -14.19
N ASP A 115 12.64 -21.70 -15.15
CA ASP A 115 12.72 -22.40 -16.45
C ASP A 115 13.57 -21.65 -17.51
N PHE A 116 13.50 -20.32 -17.56
CA PHE A 116 14.10 -19.51 -18.64
C PHE A 116 15.27 -18.61 -18.20
N GLY A 117 15.58 -18.57 -16.90
CA GLY A 117 16.71 -17.85 -16.32
C GLY A 117 16.41 -16.42 -15.86
N ASP A 118 17.44 -15.64 -15.57
CA ASP A 118 17.30 -14.34 -14.90
C ASP A 118 16.92 -13.17 -15.83
N THR A 119 16.85 -13.37 -17.14
CA THR A 119 16.58 -12.28 -18.09
C THR A 119 15.09 -12.13 -18.33
N ILE A 120 14.52 -10.97 -17.96
CA ILE A 120 13.11 -10.68 -18.19
C ILE A 120 12.85 -10.52 -19.71
N PRO A 121 11.96 -11.34 -20.31
CA PRO A 121 11.65 -11.25 -21.73
C PRO A 121 10.87 -9.99 -22.08
N ILE A 122 11.16 -9.36 -23.23
CA ILE A 122 10.53 -8.08 -23.65
C ILE A 122 9.03 -8.21 -23.94
N GLN A 123 8.53 -9.43 -24.13
CA GLN A 123 7.12 -9.72 -24.31
C GLN A 123 6.35 -9.67 -22.98
N ALA A 124 7.03 -9.88 -21.84
CA ALA A 124 6.41 -9.76 -20.53
C ALA A 124 6.10 -8.30 -20.22
N ASN A 125 4.92 -8.08 -19.65
CA ASN A 125 4.46 -6.78 -19.17
C ASN A 125 4.04 -6.79 -17.69
N TYR A 126 4.11 -7.93 -17.02
CA TYR A 126 3.98 -8.09 -15.58
C TYR A 126 5.21 -8.81 -15.03
N LEU A 127 5.69 -8.37 -13.87
CA LEU A 127 6.63 -9.14 -13.07
C LEU A 127 5.89 -9.83 -11.93
N GLY A 128 6.00 -11.16 -11.86
CA GLY A 128 5.18 -11.99 -10.99
C GLY A 128 5.51 -11.89 -9.50
N TYR A 129 4.59 -12.40 -8.68
CA TYR A 129 4.78 -12.50 -7.22
C TYR A 129 6.03 -13.31 -6.92
N TYR A 130 6.94 -12.77 -6.09
CA TYR A 130 8.24 -13.40 -5.77
C TYR A 130 9.16 -13.71 -6.95
N ALA A 131 8.89 -13.22 -8.17
CA ALA A 131 9.66 -13.63 -9.36
C ALA A 131 11.18 -13.52 -9.19
N TYR A 132 11.66 -12.47 -8.52
CA TYR A 132 13.08 -12.28 -8.14
C TYR A 132 13.27 -12.11 -6.62
N GLY A 133 12.33 -12.65 -5.84
CA GLY A 133 12.40 -12.66 -4.39
C GLY A 133 13.41 -13.70 -3.88
N ASN A 134 14.09 -13.42 -2.76
CA ASN A 134 15.06 -14.34 -2.12
C ASN A 134 16.18 -14.81 -3.06
N TYR A 135 16.64 -13.92 -3.95
CA TYR A 135 17.58 -14.30 -4.98
C TYR A 135 18.84 -13.44 -5.01
N SER A 136 19.98 -14.10 -5.23
CA SER A 136 21.30 -13.49 -5.19
C SER A 136 21.71 -12.96 -6.55
N LEU A 137 21.06 -11.88 -7.00
CA LEU A 137 21.45 -11.18 -8.22
C LEU A 137 22.59 -10.19 -7.99
N LYS A 138 23.51 -10.12 -8.98
CA LYS A 138 24.48 -9.02 -9.08
C LYS A 138 23.84 -7.74 -9.63
N SER A 139 22.97 -7.89 -10.62
CA SER A 139 22.26 -6.81 -11.31
C SER A 139 20.95 -7.32 -11.88
N LEU A 140 19.95 -6.44 -11.99
CA LEU A 140 18.68 -6.73 -12.63
C LEU A 140 18.31 -5.57 -13.57
N ASN A 141 18.00 -5.89 -14.82
CA ASN A 141 17.43 -4.95 -15.77
C ASN A 141 15.93 -5.22 -15.90
N ILE A 142 15.10 -4.27 -15.47
CA ILE A 142 13.65 -4.34 -15.66
C ILE A 142 13.31 -3.57 -16.94
N PRO A 143 12.88 -4.26 -18.02
CA PRO A 143 12.64 -3.60 -19.29
C PRO A 143 11.38 -2.72 -19.26
N GLU A 144 11.34 -1.69 -20.12
CA GLU A 144 10.19 -0.77 -20.28
C GLU A 144 8.90 -1.47 -20.74
N SER A 145 8.97 -2.73 -21.18
CA SER A 145 7.80 -3.56 -21.45
C SER A 145 7.01 -3.90 -20.17
N ILE A 146 7.69 -4.03 -19.03
CA ILE A 146 7.06 -4.30 -17.74
C ILE A 146 6.29 -3.06 -17.29
N LYS A 147 4.97 -3.20 -17.17
CA LYS A 147 4.06 -2.14 -16.74
C LYS A 147 3.64 -2.29 -15.28
N ILE A 148 3.62 -3.53 -14.79
CA ILE A 148 3.13 -3.84 -13.44
C ILE A 148 4.12 -4.76 -12.71
N LEU A 149 4.47 -4.36 -11.49
CA LEU A 149 5.19 -5.18 -10.53
C LEU A 149 4.19 -5.80 -9.55
N SER A 150 4.29 -7.11 -9.33
CA SER A 150 3.49 -7.79 -8.30
C SER A 150 4.11 -7.63 -6.91
N PRO A 151 3.32 -7.78 -5.83
CA PRO A 151 3.84 -7.78 -4.46
C PRO A 151 5.05 -8.70 -4.29
N ARG A 152 6.05 -8.26 -3.52
CA ARG A 152 7.25 -9.05 -3.19
C ARG A 152 8.08 -9.55 -4.38
N CYS A 153 7.87 -9.02 -5.59
CA CYS A 153 8.61 -9.47 -6.78
C CYS A 153 10.15 -9.29 -6.68
N LEU A 154 10.64 -8.40 -5.81
CA LEU A 154 12.06 -8.10 -5.65
C LEU A 154 12.52 -8.22 -4.18
N CYS A 155 11.78 -8.92 -3.31
CA CYS A 155 12.10 -8.96 -1.88
C CYS A 155 13.38 -9.77 -1.59
N GLU A 156 14.08 -9.48 -0.50
CA GLU A 156 15.20 -10.26 0.02
C GLU A 156 16.30 -10.48 -1.03
N ASN A 157 16.47 -9.51 -1.92
CA ASN A 157 17.43 -9.59 -3.01
C ASN A 157 18.80 -9.00 -2.61
N SER A 158 19.87 -9.46 -3.26
CA SER A 158 21.26 -9.02 -3.03
C SER A 158 21.73 -7.85 -3.92
N LEU A 159 20.82 -7.23 -4.68
CA LEU A 159 21.10 -6.06 -5.51
C LEU A 159 21.67 -4.89 -4.67
N HIS A 160 22.74 -4.29 -5.16
CA HIS A 160 23.34 -3.09 -4.57
C HIS A 160 22.69 -1.79 -5.08
N SER A 161 22.19 -1.82 -6.31
CA SER A 161 21.50 -0.73 -6.97
C SER A 161 20.35 -1.26 -7.82
N LEU A 162 19.27 -0.49 -7.93
CA LEU A 162 18.11 -0.84 -8.75
C LEU A 162 17.59 0.39 -9.50
N ILE A 163 17.24 0.20 -10.77
CA ILE A 163 16.58 1.21 -11.59
C ILE A 163 15.17 0.72 -11.89
N ILE A 164 14.17 1.48 -11.48
CA ILE A 164 12.77 1.22 -11.79
C ILE A 164 12.42 1.99 -13.09
N PRO A 165 11.96 1.31 -14.16
CA PRO A 165 11.73 1.94 -15.46
C PRO A 165 10.53 2.90 -15.45
N SER A 166 10.47 3.80 -16.44
CA SER A 166 9.46 4.85 -16.54
C SER A 166 8.04 4.34 -16.76
N SER A 167 7.93 3.10 -17.26
CA SER A 167 6.70 2.33 -17.40
C SER A 167 6.01 1.95 -16.09
N ILE A 168 6.67 2.06 -14.94
CA ILE A 168 6.10 1.70 -13.62
C ILE A 168 5.49 2.92 -12.94
N HIS A 169 4.17 2.86 -12.72
CA HIS A 169 3.41 3.93 -12.06
C HIS A 169 3.16 3.69 -10.57
N SER A 170 3.46 2.50 -10.05
CA SER A 170 3.28 2.17 -8.63
C SER A 170 4.21 1.06 -8.18
N LEU A 171 4.82 1.21 -7.00
CA LEU A 171 5.51 0.10 -6.34
C LEU A 171 4.53 -0.65 -5.42
N PRO A 172 4.40 -1.98 -5.55
CA PRO A 172 3.45 -2.76 -4.76
C PRO A 172 3.93 -2.98 -3.32
N ILE A 173 3.04 -3.56 -2.50
CA ILE A 173 3.37 -3.94 -1.12
C ILE A 173 4.61 -4.86 -1.09
N SER A 174 5.53 -4.56 -0.17
CA SER A 174 6.74 -5.35 0.06
C SER A 174 7.62 -5.58 -1.18
N CYS A 175 7.57 -4.70 -2.20
CA CYS A 175 8.30 -4.89 -3.45
C CYS A 175 9.79 -5.18 -3.24
N CYS A 176 10.50 -4.34 -2.48
CA CYS A 176 11.91 -4.48 -2.10
C CYS A 176 12.07 -4.80 -0.60
N TYR A 177 11.18 -5.62 -0.03
CA TYR A 177 11.20 -5.98 1.39
C TYR A 177 12.50 -6.73 1.74
N LEU A 178 13.22 -6.33 2.79
CA LEU A 178 14.47 -6.93 3.27
C LEU A 178 15.61 -6.99 2.22
N CYS A 179 15.67 -6.06 1.27
CA CYS A 179 16.83 -5.92 0.38
C CYS A 179 18.02 -5.28 1.12
N ASN A 180 18.65 -6.06 2.00
CA ASN A 180 19.67 -5.59 2.95
C ASN A 180 20.90 -4.96 2.31
N PHE A 181 21.20 -5.31 1.06
CA PHE A 181 22.37 -4.80 0.32
C PHE A 181 22.06 -3.60 -0.58
N LEU A 182 20.78 -3.23 -0.72
CA LEU A 182 20.37 -2.13 -1.60
C LEU A 182 20.86 -0.79 -1.04
N THR A 183 21.83 -0.18 -1.70
CA THR A 183 22.44 1.10 -1.28
C THR A 183 21.80 2.31 -1.95
N SER A 184 21.28 2.12 -3.18
CA SER A 184 20.65 3.17 -3.99
C SER A 184 19.52 2.60 -4.84
N ILE A 185 18.50 3.41 -5.09
CA ILE A 185 17.41 3.08 -6.00
C ILE A 185 17.01 4.33 -6.79
N GLN A 186 16.84 4.17 -8.10
CA GLN A 186 16.30 5.20 -8.99
C GLN A 186 14.82 4.92 -9.25
N LEU A 187 13.97 5.86 -8.86
CA LEU A 187 12.52 5.81 -9.06
C LEU A 187 12.12 6.69 -10.25
N PRO A 188 11.14 6.29 -11.07
CA PRO A 188 10.73 7.07 -12.22
C PRO A 188 9.94 8.31 -11.79
N THR A 189 10.07 9.40 -12.53
CA THR A 189 9.36 10.66 -12.26
C THR A 189 7.84 10.57 -12.43
N THR A 190 7.35 9.47 -13.02
CA THR A 190 5.93 9.16 -13.23
C THR A 190 5.34 8.30 -12.10
N LEU A 191 6.11 7.97 -11.06
CA LEU A 191 5.66 7.09 -9.98
C LEU A 191 4.58 7.76 -9.14
N GLY A 192 3.38 7.18 -9.09
CA GLY A 192 2.24 7.75 -8.36
C GLY A 192 2.11 7.27 -6.91
N SER A 193 2.61 6.07 -6.59
CA SER A 193 2.48 5.50 -5.23
C SER A 193 3.55 4.48 -4.88
N ILE A 194 3.83 4.36 -3.57
CA ILE A 194 4.72 3.36 -2.99
C ILE A 194 3.95 2.56 -1.94
N GLY A 195 3.93 1.23 -2.10
CA GLY A 195 3.19 0.31 -1.24
C GLY A 195 3.71 0.22 0.19
N ALA A 196 2.91 -0.38 1.08
CA ALA A 196 3.32 -0.66 2.45
C ALA A 196 4.52 -1.62 2.47
N PHE A 197 5.39 -1.50 3.47
CA PHE A 197 6.58 -2.33 3.65
C PHE A 197 7.54 -2.38 2.43
N CYS A 198 7.41 -1.49 1.45
CA CYS A 198 8.11 -1.59 0.17
C CYS A 198 9.63 -1.63 0.32
N PHE A 199 10.20 -0.86 1.25
CA PHE A 199 11.64 -0.83 1.57
C PHE A 199 11.92 -1.26 3.02
N TYR A 200 11.00 -2.02 3.62
CA TYR A 200 11.17 -2.48 5.00
C TYR A 200 12.49 -3.22 5.14
N GLY A 201 13.33 -2.81 6.08
CA GLY A 201 14.62 -3.44 6.36
C GLY A 201 15.62 -3.39 5.20
N CYS A 202 15.48 -2.45 4.26
CA CYS A 202 16.58 -2.11 3.34
C CYS A 202 17.70 -1.41 4.14
N SER A 203 18.43 -2.18 4.94
CA SER A 203 19.33 -1.70 6.00
C SER A 203 20.54 -0.93 5.47
N SER A 204 20.98 -1.18 4.23
CA SER A 204 22.07 -0.45 3.58
C SER A 204 21.62 0.78 2.75
N LEU A 205 20.32 1.05 2.64
CA LEU A 205 19.81 2.14 1.81
C LEU A 205 20.19 3.49 2.43
N LYS A 206 21.10 4.23 1.78
CA LYS A 206 21.66 5.48 2.34
C LYS A 206 20.80 6.70 2.02
N THR A 207 20.29 6.75 0.80
CA THR A 207 19.53 7.86 0.25
C THR A 207 18.46 7.34 -0.71
N ILE A 208 17.32 8.01 -0.74
CA ILE A 208 16.28 7.78 -1.74
C ILE A 208 15.66 9.11 -2.14
N ILE A 209 15.49 9.32 -3.45
CA ILE A 209 14.77 10.47 -3.98
C ILE A 209 13.36 9.99 -4.29
N ILE A 210 12.38 10.48 -3.52
CA ILE A 210 10.96 10.18 -3.75
C ILE A 210 10.43 11.19 -4.77
N PRO A 211 9.95 10.76 -5.95
CA PRO A 211 9.43 11.68 -6.96
C PRO A 211 8.27 12.54 -6.45
N SER A 212 8.16 13.77 -6.95
CA SER A 212 7.08 14.71 -6.56
C SER A 212 5.68 14.24 -6.95
N SER A 213 5.57 13.35 -7.95
CA SER A 213 4.32 12.70 -8.37
C SER A 213 3.77 11.70 -7.36
N VAL A 214 4.56 11.26 -6.38
CA VAL A 214 4.14 10.28 -5.38
C VAL A 214 3.13 10.92 -4.41
N SER A 215 1.89 10.46 -4.50
CA SER A 215 0.77 10.93 -3.67
C SER A 215 0.46 10.00 -2.48
N PHE A 216 1.09 8.83 -2.43
CA PHE A 216 0.88 7.85 -1.37
C PHE A 216 2.16 7.04 -1.08
N ILE A 217 2.49 6.91 0.21
CA ILE A 217 3.57 6.05 0.72
C ILE A 217 2.99 5.18 1.83
N GLY A 218 2.99 3.86 1.68
CA GLY A 218 2.33 2.94 2.62
C GLY A 218 2.93 2.87 4.02
N ASN A 219 2.25 2.15 4.92
CA ASN A 219 2.73 1.90 6.29
C ASN A 219 4.07 1.16 6.29
N SER A 220 4.92 1.44 7.28
CA SER A 220 6.22 0.75 7.48
C SER A 220 7.13 0.76 6.25
N CYS A 221 6.95 1.71 5.31
CA CYS A 221 7.62 1.67 4.01
C CYS A 221 9.15 1.68 4.15
N PHE A 222 9.69 2.47 5.07
CA PHE A 222 11.12 2.58 5.36
C PHE A 222 11.47 2.06 6.76
N GLU A 223 10.59 1.29 7.41
CA GLU A 223 10.87 0.74 8.74
C GLU A 223 12.16 -0.10 8.69
N LYS A 224 13.08 0.10 9.64
CA LYS A 224 14.42 -0.53 9.70
C LYS A 224 15.35 -0.22 8.52
N CYS A 225 15.20 0.90 7.82
CA CYS A 225 16.23 1.44 6.92
C CYS A 225 17.39 2.04 7.73
N LEU A 226 18.23 1.18 8.30
CA LEU A 226 19.24 1.56 9.31
C LEU A 226 20.26 2.59 8.82
N SER A 227 20.59 2.60 7.52
CA SER A 227 21.57 3.53 6.93
C SER A 227 20.97 4.80 6.32
N LEU A 228 19.64 4.95 6.32
CA LEU A 228 18.97 6.07 5.67
C LEU A 228 19.23 7.35 6.47
N LYS A 229 19.96 8.31 5.88
CA LYS A 229 20.43 9.52 6.58
C LYS A 229 19.47 10.69 6.51
N SER A 230 18.90 10.92 5.34
CA SER A 230 17.94 11.99 5.09
C SER A 230 17.02 11.62 3.95
N LEU A 231 15.86 12.29 3.90
CA LEU A 231 14.93 12.17 2.79
C LEU A 231 14.04 13.42 2.67
N ILE A 232 13.52 13.63 1.47
CA ILE A 232 12.52 14.65 1.17
C ILE A 232 11.17 13.95 0.95
N ILE A 233 10.16 14.33 1.73
CA ILE A 233 8.78 13.88 1.51
C ILE A 233 8.12 14.80 0.47
N PRO A 234 7.47 14.25 -0.58
CA PRO A 234 6.76 15.06 -1.57
C PRO A 234 5.64 15.93 -0.99
N ASP A 235 5.48 17.15 -1.50
CA ASP A 235 4.48 18.12 -1.05
C ASP A 235 3.02 17.64 -1.16
N CYS A 236 2.73 16.65 -2.01
CA CYS A 236 1.39 16.07 -2.12
C CYS A 236 1.01 15.14 -0.95
N ILE A 237 1.95 14.78 -0.07
CA ILE A 237 1.72 13.86 1.05
C ILE A 237 1.10 14.58 2.24
N ASN A 238 -0.19 14.34 2.47
CA ASN A 238 -0.92 14.91 3.61
C ASN A 238 -0.78 14.10 4.92
N THR A 239 -0.33 12.84 4.86
CA THR A 239 -0.25 11.93 6.00
C THR A 239 1.07 11.17 5.99
N LEU A 240 1.84 11.25 7.07
CA LEU A 240 2.91 10.29 7.34
C LEU A 240 2.32 9.05 8.00
N ASN A 241 2.54 7.89 7.37
CA ASN A 241 1.87 6.65 7.72
C ASN A 241 2.47 5.92 8.94
N GLU A 242 1.74 4.91 9.44
CA GLU A 242 2.14 4.20 10.67
C GLU A 242 3.50 3.55 10.46
N ARG A 243 4.40 3.72 11.44
CA ARG A 243 5.77 3.17 11.45
C ARG A 243 6.62 3.52 10.23
N LEU A 244 6.30 4.59 9.50
CA LEU A 244 6.93 4.90 8.21
C LEU A 244 8.47 4.88 8.24
N PHE A 245 9.07 5.44 9.29
CA PHE A 245 10.52 5.50 9.54
C PHE A 245 10.90 4.81 10.86
N GLN A 246 10.07 3.92 11.38
CA GLN A 246 10.38 3.25 12.64
C GLN A 246 11.75 2.55 12.54
N ASP A 247 12.58 2.65 13.58
CA ASP A 247 13.91 2.05 13.65
C ASP A 247 14.90 2.53 12.57
N CYS A 248 14.65 3.67 11.90
CA CYS A 248 15.66 4.34 11.07
C CYS A 248 16.71 5.05 11.93
N THR A 249 17.63 4.28 12.51
CA THR A 249 18.56 4.78 13.54
C THR A 249 19.57 5.81 13.03
N SER A 250 19.92 5.82 11.74
CA SER A 250 20.80 6.84 11.13
C SER A 250 20.07 8.06 10.56
N LEU A 251 18.73 8.11 10.64
CA LEU A 251 17.95 9.22 10.10
C LEU A 251 18.20 10.47 10.93
N THR A 252 18.74 11.51 10.30
CA THR A 252 19.17 12.77 10.95
C THR A 252 18.24 13.93 10.65
N LEU A 253 17.75 14.00 9.41
CA LEU A 253 16.95 15.07 8.84
C LEU A 253 15.81 14.50 7.99
N VAL A 254 14.62 15.05 8.15
CA VAL A 254 13.47 14.76 7.29
C VAL A 254 12.84 16.07 6.86
N HIS A 255 12.76 16.31 5.55
CA HIS A 255 12.00 17.43 5.01
C HIS A 255 10.53 17.04 4.92
N LEU A 256 9.70 17.70 5.71
CA LEU A 256 8.26 17.47 5.80
C LEU A 256 7.51 18.33 4.77
N PRO A 257 6.43 17.80 4.17
CA PRO A 257 5.68 18.53 3.16
C PRO A 257 4.85 19.64 3.79
N SER A 258 4.73 20.78 3.10
CA SER A 258 3.94 21.92 3.58
C SER A 258 2.46 21.59 3.80
N SER A 259 1.93 20.59 3.06
CA SER A 259 0.55 20.10 3.14
C SER A 259 0.29 19.09 4.27
N LEU A 260 1.29 18.77 5.11
CA LEU A 260 1.18 17.74 6.14
C LEU A 260 0.05 18.06 7.14
N THR A 261 -0.90 17.14 7.25
CA THR A 261 -2.04 17.26 8.17
C THR A 261 -2.06 16.20 9.25
N ARG A 262 -1.22 15.15 9.16
CA ARG A 262 -1.25 14.04 10.12
C ARG A 262 0.05 13.25 10.17
N ILE A 263 0.50 12.92 11.37
CA ILE A 263 1.57 11.94 11.63
C ILE A 263 0.97 10.76 12.40
N ARG A 264 0.98 9.58 11.77
CA ARG A 264 0.45 8.36 12.37
C ARG A 264 1.40 7.77 13.42
N ASN A 265 0.92 6.71 14.06
CA ASN A 265 1.56 6.10 15.21
C ASN A 265 2.95 5.56 14.87
N ASN A 266 3.88 5.69 15.82
CA ASN A 266 5.26 5.22 15.71
C ASN A 266 6.03 5.68 14.46
N CYS A 267 5.59 6.74 13.77
CA CYS A 267 6.18 7.16 12.50
C CYS A 267 7.71 7.33 12.58
N PHE A 268 8.22 7.94 13.65
CA PHE A 268 9.65 8.12 13.93
C PHE A 268 10.11 7.35 15.18
N PHE A 269 9.41 6.27 15.55
CA PHE A 269 9.77 5.48 16.74
C PHE A 269 11.21 4.97 16.59
N ASN A 270 12.03 5.16 17.63
CA ASN A 270 13.44 4.72 17.65
C ASN A 270 14.33 5.30 16.52
N CYS A 271 13.98 6.47 15.97
CA CYS A 271 14.89 7.28 15.14
C CYS A 271 15.88 8.03 16.04
N ILE A 272 16.88 7.33 16.59
CA ILE A 272 17.75 7.87 17.65
C ILE A 272 18.64 9.05 17.22
N SER A 273 18.99 9.14 15.93
CA SER A 273 19.83 10.21 15.39
C SER A 273 19.04 11.42 14.87
N LEU A 274 17.70 11.36 14.92
CA LEU A 274 16.83 12.38 14.36
C LEU A 274 16.85 13.61 15.27
N HIS A 275 17.42 14.69 14.78
CA HIS A 275 17.56 15.95 15.51
C HIS A 275 16.95 17.15 14.75
N GLU A 276 16.56 16.96 13.49
CA GLU A 276 15.95 18.01 12.69
C GLU A 276 14.74 17.50 11.89
N LEU A 277 13.66 18.26 11.94
CA LEU A 277 12.52 18.16 11.03
C LEU A 277 12.41 19.50 10.31
N ASP A 278 12.79 19.53 9.04
CA ASP A 278 12.60 20.71 8.21
C ASP A 278 11.12 20.79 7.83
N PHE A 279 10.40 21.69 8.49
CA PHE A 279 8.97 21.86 8.30
C PHE A 279 8.61 23.34 8.37
N HIS A 280 8.04 23.85 7.29
CA HIS A 280 7.63 25.25 7.17
C HIS A 280 6.14 25.37 6.85
N PRO A 281 5.24 25.09 7.82
CA PRO A 281 3.81 25.26 7.62
C PRO A 281 3.44 26.74 7.59
N SER A 282 2.40 27.10 6.83
CA SER A 282 1.96 28.49 6.68
C SER A 282 1.56 29.17 8.00
N ASN A 283 1.06 28.41 8.99
CA ASN A 283 0.46 28.96 10.21
C ASN A 283 1.32 28.84 11.48
N LYS A 284 2.58 28.36 11.41
CA LYS A 284 3.47 28.09 12.58
C LYS A 284 2.81 27.39 13.79
N ILE A 285 1.69 26.70 13.59
CA ILE A 285 0.93 25.96 14.60
C ILE A 285 0.44 24.69 13.92
N ILE A 286 0.78 23.52 14.48
CA ILE A 286 0.24 22.24 13.97
C ILE A 286 -1.17 21.99 14.50
N LYS A 287 -2.05 21.53 13.61
CA LYS A 287 -3.44 21.17 13.93
C LYS A 287 -3.63 19.66 14.15
N PHE A 288 -2.53 18.92 14.26
CA PHE A 288 -2.54 17.48 14.39
C PHE A 288 -1.66 17.02 15.54
N SER A 289 -1.91 15.80 16.01
CA SER A 289 -1.20 15.25 17.14
C SER A 289 0.17 14.71 16.77
N ILE A 290 1.18 15.03 17.58
CA ILE A 290 2.56 14.55 17.44
C ILE A 290 3.03 13.79 18.68
N PRO A 291 3.88 12.77 18.55
CA PRO A 291 4.54 12.12 19.68
C PRO A 291 5.34 13.12 20.53
N LEU A 292 5.35 12.94 21.85
CA LEU A 292 6.08 13.81 22.79
C LEU A 292 7.57 13.94 22.43
N PHE A 293 8.26 12.86 22.09
CA PHE A 293 9.68 12.94 21.70
C PHE A 293 9.96 13.83 20.48
N THR A 294 8.97 14.06 19.60
CA THR A 294 9.14 14.96 18.45
C THR A 294 8.89 16.43 18.79
N LYS A 295 8.29 16.73 19.95
CA LYS A 295 7.97 18.11 20.36
C LYS A 295 9.17 19.07 20.26
N PRO A 296 10.38 18.74 20.79
CA PRO A 296 11.52 19.65 20.70
C PRO A 296 11.95 19.95 19.26
N LEU A 297 11.76 18.99 18.33
CA LEU A 297 12.12 19.13 16.91
C LEU A 297 11.22 20.13 16.18
N PHE A 298 9.94 20.19 16.55
CA PHE A 298 9.02 21.20 16.00
C PHE A 298 9.22 22.55 16.66
N GLU A 299 9.44 22.59 17.98
CA GLU A 299 9.58 23.87 18.69
C GLU A 299 10.89 24.59 18.38
N SER A 300 11.96 23.87 18.03
CA SER A 300 13.22 24.49 17.57
C SER A 300 13.03 25.35 16.30
N THR A 301 12.00 25.08 15.50
CA THR A 301 11.64 25.87 14.30
C THR A 301 10.61 26.97 14.59
N GLY A 302 10.25 27.18 15.86
CA GLY A 302 9.25 28.16 16.28
C GLY A 302 7.80 27.72 16.03
N ILE A 303 7.55 26.43 15.81
CA ILE A 303 6.21 25.88 15.59
C ILE A 303 5.58 25.52 16.94
N LYS A 304 4.34 25.97 17.16
CA LYS A 304 3.56 25.58 18.35
C LYS A 304 2.93 24.21 18.16
N THR A 305 3.02 23.37 19.19
CA THR A 305 2.57 21.97 19.18
C THR A 305 1.49 21.71 20.26
N PRO A 306 0.25 22.18 20.08
CA PRO A 306 -0.79 22.10 21.11
C PRO A 306 -1.32 20.67 21.36
N PHE A 307 -1.09 19.73 20.45
CA PHE A 307 -1.66 18.37 20.50
C PHE A 307 -0.58 17.31 20.71
N ILE A 308 -0.05 17.22 21.93
CA ILE A 308 0.98 16.22 22.25
C ILE A 308 0.35 14.89 22.66
N LYS A 309 0.80 13.78 22.06
CA LYS A 309 0.47 12.42 22.50
C LYS A 309 1.65 11.75 23.22
N PHE A 310 1.37 11.06 24.32
CA PHE A 310 2.33 10.25 25.05
C PHE A 310 2.30 8.81 24.53
N THR A 311 3.43 8.34 24.02
CA THR A 311 3.59 7.06 23.34
C THR A 311 4.30 6.04 24.22
N LYS A 312 4.32 4.77 23.80
CA LYS A 312 5.15 3.74 24.45
C LYS A 312 6.64 4.12 24.40
N TYR A 313 7.11 4.80 23.35
CA TYR A 313 8.50 5.27 23.25
C TYR A 313 8.82 6.27 24.37
N ASP A 314 7.94 7.26 24.54
CA ASP A 314 8.12 8.30 25.56
C ASP A 314 8.20 7.68 26.95
N ARG A 315 7.36 6.68 27.22
CA ARG A 315 7.41 5.91 28.46
C ARG A 315 8.72 5.15 28.64
N LEU A 316 9.18 4.44 27.61
CA LEU A 316 10.41 3.67 27.68
C LEU A 316 11.65 4.57 27.88
N LYS A 317 11.60 5.80 27.36
CA LYS A 317 12.69 6.78 27.46
C LYS A 317 12.67 7.56 28.77
N ASN A 318 11.49 7.98 29.22
CA ASN A 318 11.33 8.95 30.32
C ASN A 318 10.67 8.35 31.58
N GLY A 319 10.39 7.04 31.58
CA GLY A 319 9.65 6.37 32.66
C GLY A 319 8.14 6.57 32.58
N ASN A 320 7.44 6.28 33.67
CA ASN A 320 5.98 6.21 33.69
C ASN A 320 5.28 7.57 33.94
N ILE A 321 6.04 8.67 34.06
CA ILE A 321 5.52 10.01 34.34
C ILE A 321 5.00 10.65 33.05
N ILE A 322 3.73 11.08 33.07
CA ILE A 322 3.10 11.78 31.96
C ILE A 322 3.23 13.29 32.18
N PRO A 323 3.91 14.05 31.29
CA PRO A 323 4.02 15.50 31.45
C PRO A 323 2.66 16.23 31.41
N PRO A 324 2.49 17.34 32.14
CA PRO A 324 1.20 18.04 32.30
C PRO A 324 0.71 18.79 31.06
N PHE A 325 1.47 18.79 29.97
CA PHE A 325 1.07 19.37 28.68
C PHE A 325 0.68 18.28 27.66
N VAL A 326 0.74 17.00 28.03
CA VAL A 326 0.26 15.89 27.20
C VAL A 326 -1.25 15.96 27.08
N THR A 327 -1.77 15.88 25.87
CA THR A 327 -3.21 15.97 25.58
C THR A 327 -3.87 14.61 25.33
N SER A 328 -3.09 13.58 25.01
CA SER A 328 -3.63 12.23 24.81
C SER A 328 -2.62 11.13 25.09
N LEU A 329 -3.11 9.96 25.46
CA LEU A 329 -2.31 8.74 25.64
C LEU A 329 -2.54 7.80 24.45
N GLU A 330 -1.48 7.23 23.89
CA GLU A 330 -1.55 6.38 22.69
C GLU A 330 -2.16 4.99 22.97
N LYS A 331 -2.24 4.12 21.95
CA LYS A 331 -2.63 2.72 22.13
C LYS A 331 -1.53 1.97 22.89
N TYR A 332 -1.91 1.11 23.83
CA TYR A 332 -1.00 0.21 24.56
C TYR A 332 0.20 0.87 25.24
N CYS A 333 0.13 2.17 25.58
CA CYS A 333 1.25 2.90 26.17
C CYS A 333 1.77 2.25 27.44
N PHE A 334 0.87 1.94 28.37
CA PHE A 334 1.14 1.39 29.70
C PHE A 334 0.67 -0.06 29.84
N ALA A 335 0.42 -0.76 28.73
CA ALA A 335 -0.10 -2.12 28.77
C ALA A 335 0.93 -3.12 29.33
N GLY A 336 0.49 -4.05 30.17
CA GLY A 336 1.30 -5.19 30.59
C GLY A 336 2.46 -4.83 31.52
N LEU A 337 2.33 -3.78 32.35
CA LEU A 337 3.42 -3.33 33.22
C LEU A 337 3.33 -3.97 34.61
N PRO A 338 4.20 -4.94 34.95
CA PRO A 338 4.10 -5.68 36.20
C PRO A 338 4.49 -4.88 37.45
N SER A 339 5.21 -3.77 37.28
CA SER A 339 5.74 -2.95 38.37
C SER A 339 5.03 -1.60 38.52
N LEU A 340 3.98 -1.34 37.76
CA LEU A 340 3.26 -0.06 37.82
C LEU A 340 2.14 -0.16 38.86
N SER A 341 2.39 0.32 40.08
CA SER A 341 1.44 0.30 41.20
C SER A 341 0.52 1.52 41.25
N SER A 342 0.98 2.67 40.74
CA SER A 342 0.19 3.89 40.70
C SER A 342 0.46 4.69 39.44
N ILE A 343 -0.55 5.40 38.95
CA ILE A 343 -0.37 6.36 37.86
C ILE A 343 -1.27 7.59 38.03
N CYS A 344 -0.68 8.77 37.81
CA CYS A 344 -1.40 10.03 37.77
C CYS A 344 -1.57 10.49 36.32
N ILE A 345 -2.82 10.58 35.85
CA ILE A 345 -3.13 11.12 34.52
C ILE A 345 -3.37 12.64 34.64
N PRO A 346 -2.61 13.50 33.94
CA PRO A 346 -2.78 14.95 34.04
C PRO A 346 -4.12 15.45 33.47
N SER A 347 -4.65 16.54 34.03
CA SER A 347 -5.91 17.17 33.60
C SER A 347 -5.88 17.77 32.18
N SER A 348 -4.71 17.87 31.56
CA SER A 348 -4.56 18.23 30.15
C SER A 348 -4.98 17.10 29.20
N VAL A 349 -5.01 15.84 29.67
CA VAL A 349 -5.33 14.67 28.85
C VAL A 349 -6.83 14.64 28.57
N THR A 350 -7.19 14.59 27.29
CA THR A 350 -8.60 14.49 26.85
C THR A 350 -8.94 13.15 26.20
N LYS A 351 -7.94 12.28 25.96
CA LYS A 351 -8.13 11.00 25.25
C LYS A 351 -7.16 9.92 25.74
N ILE A 352 -7.69 8.71 25.96
CA ILE A 352 -6.92 7.50 26.24
C ILE A 352 -7.06 6.52 25.06
N GLY A 353 -5.96 6.00 24.54
CA GLY A 353 -5.94 5.09 23.40
C GLY A 353 -6.37 3.66 23.73
N LYS A 354 -6.62 2.87 22.67
CA LYS A 354 -6.98 1.44 22.75
C LYS A 354 -5.97 0.68 23.63
N GLY A 355 -6.47 -0.06 24.62
CA GLY A 355 -5.63 -0.89 25.49
C GLY A 355 -4.49 -0.15 26.18
N CYS A 356 -4.52 1.19 26.34
CA CYS A 356 -3.37 1.90 26.92
C CYS A 356 -2.99 1.34 28.29
N PHE A 357 -3.97 0.90 29.08
CA PHE A 357 -3.82 0.23 30.35
C PHE A 357 -4.42 -1.19 30.29
N SER A 358 -4.18 -1.98 29.24
CA SER A 358 -4.60 -3.40 29.23
C SER A 358 -3.62 -4.26 30.02
N ASN A 359 -4.09 -5.30 30.72
CA ASN A 359 -3.25 -6.28 31.46
C ASN A 359 -2.29 -5.64 32.48
N SER A 360 -2.74 -4.65 33.25
CA SER A 360 -1.93 -4.06 34.32
C SER A 360 -2.63 -4.26 35.65
N ASP A 361 -2.80 -5.54 36.01
CA ASP A 361 -3.43 -6.03 37.24
C ASP A 361 -2.74 -5.55 38.53
N TYR A 362 -1.61 -4.86 38.39
CA TYR A 362 -0.77 -4.35 39.48
C TYR A 362 -1.06 -2.88 39.82
N ILE A 363 -1.84 -2.15 39.01
CA ILE A 363 -2.20 -0.77 39.34
C ILE A 363 -3.21 -0.78 40.48
N GLU A 364 -2.78 -0.36 41.65
CA GLU A 364 -3.60 -0.22 42.86
C GLU A 364 -4.35 1.12 42.88
N THR A 365 -3.72 2.19 42.37
CA THR A 365 -4.30 3.54 42.37
C THR A 365 -4.12 4.25 41.03
N MET A 366 -5.21 4.84 40.52
CA MET A 366 -5.20 5.61 39.27
C MET A 366 -6.04 6.87 39.43
N SER A 367 -5.46 8.05 39.21
CA SER A 367 -6.21 9.31 39.15
C SER A 367 -6.65 9.59 37.72
N ILE A 368 -7.96 9.54 37.46
CA ILE A 368 -8.56 9.81 36.15
C ILE A 368 -9.21 11.20 36.18
N PRO A 369 -8.70 12.21 35.44
CA PRO A 369 -9.28 13.54 35.43
C PRO A 369 -10.57 13.59 34.60
N SER A 370 -11.49 14.48 35.00
CA SER A 370 -12.76 14.77 34.30
C SER A 370 -12.60 15.33 32.88
N SER A 371 -11.38 15.75 32.52
CA SER A 371 -11.02 16.26 31.20
C SER A 371 -11.07 15.20 30.09
N ILE A 372 -11.03 13.90 30.43
CA ILE A 372 -11.00 12.81 29.46
C ILE A 372 -12.38 12.64 28.81
N LYS A 373 -12.44 12.87 27.50
CA LYS A 373 -13.68 12.79 26.70
C LYS A 373 -13.77 11.51 25.86
N VAL A 374 -12.64 10.85 25.63
CA VAL A 374 -12.56 9.70 24.72
C VAL A 374 -11.76 8.56 25.34
N PHE A 375 -12.41 7.41 25.48
CA PHE A 375 -11.80 6.15 25.93
C PHE A 375 -11.69 5.17 24.76
N GLY A 376 -10.48 4.68 24.51
CA GLY A 376 -10.24 3.65 23.51
C GLY A 376 -10.80 2.29 23.94
N THR A 377 -11.05 1.41 22.97
CA THR A 377 -11.51 0.05 23.26
C THR A 377 -10.55 -0.67 24.19
N ASN A 378 -11.10 -1.36 25.21
CA ASN A 378 -10.32 -2.10 26.20
C ASN A 378 -9.22 -1.28 26.89
N CYS A 379 -9.34 0.05 26.97
CA CYS A 379 -8.29 0.89 27.55
C CYS A 379 -7.98 0.54 29.01
N PHE A 380 -8.92 -0.03 29.75
CA PHE A 380 -8.77 -0.59 31.11
C PHE A 380 -9.18 -2.08 31.15
N SER A 381 -8.71 -2.90 30.21
CA SER A 381 -9.00 -4.34 30.26
C SER A 381 -8.07 -5.05 31.25
N TRP A 382 -8.42 -5.00 32.53
CA TRP A 382 -7.98 -5.90 33.60
C TRP A 382 -9.14 -6.12 34.57
N ARG A 383 -9.05 -7.12 35.46
CA ARG A 383 -10.13 -7.73 36.26
C ARG A 383 -11.32 -6.82 36.68
N LEU A 384 -12.52 -7.41 36.60
CA LEU A 384 -13.87 -6.93 37.00
C LEU A 384 -14.07 -6.48 38.47
N SER A 385 -13.03 -6.16 39.24
CA SER A 385 -13.16 -5.90 40.69
C SER A 385 -12.14 -4.89 41.22
N THR A 386 -12.39 -3.60 41.05
CA THR A 386 -11.84 -2.54 41.94
C THR A 386 -12.58 -1.22 41.71
N TYR A 387 -12.92 -0.56 42.81
CA TYR A 387 -13.66 0.71 42.84
C TYR A 387 -12.82 1.84 42.24
N TYR A 388 -13.33 2.50 41.21
CA TYR A 388 -12.78 3.77 40.74
C TYR A 388 -13.35 4.90 41.59
N SER A 389 -12.48 5.69 42.24
CA SER A 389 -12.87 7.00 42.75
C SER A 389 -12.73 8.02 41.62
N PHE A 390 -13.87 8.51 41.14
CA PHE A 390 -13.92 9.70 40.29
C PHE A 390 -13.70 10.90 41.22
N CYS A 391 -12.66 11.71 40.97
CA CYS A 391 -12.49 13.01 41.63
C CYS A 391 -13.27 14.08 40.88
#